data_AF-A0A7W8EXV5-F1
#
_entry.id   AF-A0A7W8EXV5-F1
#
_cell.length_a   1.000
_cell.length_b   1.000
_cell.length_c   1.000
_cell.angle_alpha   90.00
_cell.angle_beta   90.00
_cell.angle_gamma   90.00
#
_symmetry.space_group_name_H-M   'P 1'
#
loop_
_entity.id
_entity.type
_entity.pdbx_description
1 polymer ?
#
loop_
_entity_poly.entity_id
_entity_poly.type
_entity_poly.pdbx_seq_one_letter_code
_entity_poly.pdbx_strand_id
1 'polypeptide(L)'
;MTSASEALTEAIGHYMNAAAAALLNEGVPVIGVRGSGRVRTLTDDDFETDVDGAVSFTTRFERDLYPDSENVDLHWSGTSGWCLLPLKDDDVDYYGHARWIGAGLVPPVDRVVSFVATARLSPAEAGSSERPFYRTPGSDLTELHQRLAAFVPAPGDLRGRTYGMCFNDLVNRFYTARVHSALNSSDDAEISVALRPGELDALRHLLEYAQTHAVGLLGAYAHHLTEDLDSHRQFAAAPSHRAMEAARSVRQQLRDRQRGE
;
A
#
# COMPACT_ATOMS: atom_id res chain seq x y z
N MET A 1 -4.09 -14.61 -25.90
CA MET A 1 -5.45 -14.56 -25.33
C MET A 1 -5.30 -14.72 -23.83
N THR A 2 -5.64 -13.69 -23.06
CA THR A 2 -5.62 -13.73 -21.58
C THR A 2 -6.76 -14.63 -21.10
N SER A 3 -6.50 -15.51 -20.14
CA SER A 3 -7.55 -16.39 -19.59
C SER A 3 -8.58 -15.60 -18.79
N ALA A 4 -9.79 -16.15 -18.60
CA ALA A 4 -10.84 -15.49 -17.80
C ALA A 4 -10.40 -15.23 -16.34
N SER A 5 -9.62 -16.15 -15.76
CA SER A 5 -9.06 -16.01 -14.41
C SER A 5 -8.00 -14.90 -14.33
N GLU A 6 -7.16 -14.75 -15.35
CA GLU A 6 -6.18 -13.67 -15.45
C GLU A 6 -6.87 -12.31 -15.64
N ALA A 7 -7.89 -12.21 -16.50
CA ALA A 7 -8.66 -10.98 -16.69
C ALA A 7 -9.34 -10.54 -15.38
N LEU A 8 -9.92 -11.49 -14.64
CA LEU A 8 -10.52 -11.23 -13.34
C LEU A 8 -9.47 -10.85 -12.29
N THR A 9 -8.30 -11.49 -12.30
CA THR A 9 -7.15 -11.14 -11.44
C THR A 9 -6.73 -9.69 -11.64
N GLU A 10 -6.58 -9.26 -12.90
CA GLU A 10 -6.24 -7.88 -13.24
C GLU A 10 -7.34 -6.91 -12.78
N ALA A 11 -8.62 -7.23 -13.02
CA ALA A 11 -9.73 -6.38 -12.60
C ALA A 11 -9.81 -6.20 -11.07
N ILE A 12 -9.62 -7.29 -10.31
CA ILE A 12 -9.53 -7.23 -8.84
C ILE A 12 -8.32 -6.40 -8.42
N GLY A 13 -7.15 -6.64 -9.01
CA GLY A 13 -5.93 -5.89 -8.70
C GLY A 13 -6.07 -4.39 -8.96
N HIS A 14 -6.77 -3.99 -10.04
CA HIS A 14 -7.08 -2.59 -10.29
C HIS A 14 -8.06 -1.97 -9.28
N TYR A 15 -9.03 -2.75 -8.80
CA TYR A 15 -9.89 -2.30 -7.69
C TYR A 15 -9.10 -2.13 -6.39
N MET A 16 -8.17 -3.05 -6.07
CA MET A 16 -7.26 -2.91 -4.93
C MET A 16 -6.37 -1.67 -5.09
N ASN A 17 -5.86 -1.38 -6.29
CA ASN A 17 -5.10 -0.15 -6.57
C ASN A 17 -5.92 1.12 -6.31
N ALA A 18 -7.21 1.12 -6.67
CA ALA A 18 -8.08 2.26 -6.43
C ALA A 18 -8.30 2.48 -4.92
N ALA A 19 -8.53 1.42 -4.15
CA ALA A 19 -8.61 1.49 -2.69
C ALA A 19 -7.28 1.95 -2.07
N ALA A 20 -6.15 1.37 -2.50
CA ALA A 20 -4.82 1.73 -2.05
C ALA A 20 -4.49 3.21 -2.32
N ALA A 21 -4.84 3.74 -3.49
CA ALA A 21 -4.65 5.14 -3.82
C ALA A 21 -5.43 6.07 -2.87
N ALA A 22 -6.69 5.73 -2.60
CA ALA A 22 -7.55 6.49 -1.68
C ALA A 22 -7.00 6.44 -0.23
N LEU A 23 -6.53 5.27 0.22
CA LEU A 23 -5.91 5.10 1.53
C LEU A 23 -4.58 5.88 1.65
N LEU A 24 -3.74 5.85 0.61
CA LEU A 24 -2.48 6.60 0.58
C LEU A 24 -2.68 8.12 0.68
N ASN A 25 -3.76 8.64 0.08
CA ASN A 25 -4.17 10.05 0.20
C ASN A 25 -4.52 10.43 1.65
N GLU A 26 -5.16 9.54 2.39
CA GLU A 26 -5.49 9.73 3.82
C GLU A 26 -4.31 9.43 4.78
N GLY A 27 -3.11 9.29 4.25
CA GLY A 27 -1.90 9.05 5.04
C GLY A 27 -1.77 7.61 5.57
N VAL A 28 -2.60 6.67 5.11
CA VAL A 28 -2.43 5.24 5.45
C VAL A 28 -1.18 4.70 4.74
N PRO A 29 -0.31 3.94 5.43
CA PRO A 29 0.94 3.44 4.86
C PRO A 29 0.72 2.08 4.16
N VAL A 30 0.15 2.12 2.96
CA VAL A 30 -0.04 0.93 2.11
C VAL A 30 1.29 0.51 1.47
N ILE A 31 1.62 -0.78 1.52
CA ILE A 31 2.87 -1.33 0.98
C ILE A 31 2.67 -2.42 -0.08
N GLY A 32 1.47 -2.98 -0.17
CA GLY A 32 1.19 -4.09 -1.07
C GLY A 32 -0.27 -4.16 -1.48
N VAL A 33 -0.50 -4.74 -2.65
CA VAL A 33 -1.82 -5.14 -3.13
C VAL A 33 -1.72 -6.51 -3.79
N ARG A 34 -2.80 -7.29 -3.69
CA ARG A 34 -2.94 -8.58 -4.36
C ARG A 34 -4.32 -8.69 -4.97
N GLY A 35 -4.41 -9.18 -6.19
CA GLY A 35 -5.63 -9.76 -6.75
C GLY A 35 -5.47 -11.24 -7.03
N SER A 36 -6.53 -12.02 -6.83
CA SER A 36 -6.61 -13.44 -7.18
C SER A 36 -7.94 -13.73 -7.85
N GLY A 37 -7.93 -13.97 -9.16
CA GLY A 37 -9.09 -14.46 -9.91
C GLY A 37 -9.20 -15.98 -9.94
N ARG A 38 -8.49 -16.69 -9.05
CA ARG A 38 -8.54 -18.15 -8.95
C ARG A 38 -9.53 -18.57 -7.88
N VAL A 39 -10.55 -19.33 -8.28
CA VAL A 39 -11.42 -20.05 -7.35
C VAL A 39 -10.67 -21.30 -6.88
N ARG A 40 -10.39 -21.41 -5.58
CA ARG A 40 -9.79 -22.59 -4.98
C ARG A 40 -10.90 -23.46 -4.43
N THR A 41 -11.18 -24.56 -5.13
CA THR A 41 -12.03 -25.65 -4.63
C THR A 41 -11.21 -26.57 -3.73
N LEU A 42 -11.80 -26.90 -2.58
CA LEU A 42 -11.26 -27.71 -1.48
C LEU A 42 -10.42 -28.92 -1.94
N THR A 43 -9.19 -29.02 -1.43
CA THR A 43 -8.64 -30.30 -0.95
C THR A 43 -8.78 -30.34 0.57
N ASP A 44 -8.79 -31.52 1.20
CA ASP A 44 -9.29 -31.80 2.57
C ASP A 44 -8.75 -30.92 3.73
N ASP A 45 -7.73 -30.08 3.51
CA ASP A 45 -7.15 -29.16 4.51
C ASP A 45 -7.28 -27.67 4.14
N ASP A 46 -7.89 -27.32 3.00
CA ASP A 46 -8.04 -25.93 2.56
C ASP A 46 -9.43 -25.38 2.92
N PHE A 47 -9.52 -24.09 3.22
CA PHE A 47 -10.81 -23.38 3.26
C PHE A 47 -11.26 -23.05 1.83
N GLU A 48 -12.55 -23.21 1.52
CA GLU A 48 -13.10 -22.81 0.21
C GLU A 48 -12.88 -21.31 0.04
N THR A 49 -11.92 -20.96 -0.82
CA THR A 49 -11.54 -19.58 -1.09
C THR A 49 -11.91 -19.27 -2.52
N ASP A 50 -12.94 -18.44 -2.67
CA ASP A 50 -13.30 -17.87 -3.95
C ASP A 50 -12.22 -16.87 -4.43
N VAL A 51 -12.51 -16.10 -5.46
CA VAL A 51 -11.68 -14.97 -5.86
C VAL A 51 -11.55 -13.96 -4.72
N ASP A 52 -10.36 -13.37 -4.59
CA ASP A 52 -10.03 -12.50 -3.47
C ASP A 52 -9.05 -11.39 -3.85
N GLY A 53 -8.86 -10.46 -2.92
CA GLY A 53 -7.84 -9.44 -2.99
C GLY A 53 -7.42 -8.97 -1.61
N ALA A 54 -6.31 -8.26 -1.53
CA ALA A 54 -5.82 -7.72 -0.28
C ALA A 54 -5.07 -6.40 -0.50
N VAL A 55 -5.09 -5.55 0.52
CA VAL A 55 -4.24 -4.38 0.69
C VAL A 55 -3.47 -4.57 1.99
N SER A 56 -2.14 -4.54 1.92
CA SER A 56 -1.26 -4.76 3.07
C SER A 56 -0.63 -3.46 3.54
N PHE A 57 -0.34 -3.38 4.83
CA PHE A 57 0.15 -2.18 5.50
C PHE A 57 1.57 -2.36 6.05
N THR A 58 2.18 -1.27 6.54
CA THR A 58 3.44 -1.42 7.29
C THR A 58 3.19 -2.11 8.62
N THR A 59 4.16 -2.91 9.09
CA THR A 59 4.10 -3.60 10.39
C THR A 59 3.78 -2.66 11.55
N ARG A 60 4.27 -1.41 11.51
CA ARG A 60 3.93 -0.41 12.52
C ARG A 60 2.43 -0.13 12.55
N PHE A 61 1.83 0.11 11.38
CA PHE A 61 0.41 0.41 11.28
C PHE A 61 -0.45 -0.79 11.68
N GLU A 62 -0.05 -2.00 11.30
CA GLU A 62 -0.73 -3.24 11.69
C GLU A 62 -0.74 -3.42 13.21
N ARG A 63 0.41 -3.23 13.87
CA ARG A 63 0.51 -3.29 15.34
C ARG A 63 -0.27 -2.20 16.05
N ASP A 64 -0.33 -1.00 15.48
CA ASP A 64 -1.13 0.10 16.02
C ASP A 64 -2.64 -0.23 15.95
N LEU A 65 -3.08 -1.02 14.96
CA LEU A 65 -4.47 -1.49 14.84
C LEU A 65 -4.76 -2.71 15.74
N TYR A 66 -3.96 -3.77 15.63
CA TYR A 66 -4.14 -5.00 16.40
C TYR A 66 -2.78 -5.47 16.96
N PRO A 67 -2.43 -5.06 18.19
CA PRO A 67 -1.12 -5.36 18.79
C PRO A 67 -0.82 -6.85 18.93
N ASP A 68 -1.86 -7.67 19.09
CA ASP A 68 -1.76 -9.11 19.38
C ASP A 68 -1.90 -9.99 18.11
N SER A 69 -1.89 -9.39 16.92
CA SER A 69 -1.99 -10.13 15.64
C SER A 69 -0.62 -10.24 14.99
N GLU A 70 -0.39 -11.31 14.25
CA GLU A 70 0.87 -11.50 13.51
C GLU A 70 0.97 -10.46 12.38
N ASN A 71 -0.13 -10.31 11.64
CA ASN A 71 -0.35 -9.29 10.64
C ASN A 71 -1.83 -8.89 10.57
N VAL A 72 -2.11 -7.80 9.85
CA VAL A 72 -3.46 -7.30 9.64
C VAL A 72 -3.60 -6.89 8.18
N ASP A 73 -4.40 -7.65 7.43
CA ASP A 73 -4.71 -7.31 6.05
C ASP A 73 -6.08 -6.61 5.96
N LEU A 74 -6.18 -5.63 5.06
CA LEU A 74 -7.48 -5.22 4.55
C LEU A 74 -7.82 -6.14 3.39
N HIS A 75 -8.63 -7.15 3.68
CA HIS A 75 -8.97 -8.23 2.77
C HIS A 75 -10.29 -7.94 2.04
N TRP A 76 -10.34 -8.34 0.77
CA TRP A 76 -11.54 -8.33 -0.04
C TRP A 76 -11.89 -9.76 -0.47
N SER A 77 -13.05 -10.23 -0.04
CA SER A 77 -13.61 -11.52 -0.43
C SER A 77 -14.61 -11.34 -1.58
N GLY A 78 -14.47 -12.14 -2.63
CA GLY A 78 -15.39 -12.14 -3.76
C GLY A 78 -16.82 -12.58 -3.42
N THR A 79 -17.08 -13.13 -2.23
CA THR A 79 -18.42 -13.49 -1.75
C THR A 79 -18.97 -12.57 -0.67
N SER A 80 -18.09 -11.91 0.09
CA SER A 80 -18.45 -11.18 1.31
C SER A 80 -18.02 -9.71 1.32
N GLY A 81 -17.30 -9.25 0.31
CA GLY A 81 -16.78 -7.87 0.24
C GLY A 81 -15.60 -7.66 1.17
N TRP A 82 -15.44 -6.43 1.68
CA TRP A 82 -14.26 -6.05 2.46
C TRP A 82 -14.36 -6.39 3.95
N CYS A 83 -13.23 -6.81 4.51
CA CYS A 83 -13.01 -6.91 5.94
C CYS A 83 -11.61 -6.49 6.35
N LEU A 84 -11.45 -6.09 7.60
CA LEU A 84 -10.16 -6.15 8.27
C LEU A 84 -9.98 -7.54 8.82
N LEU A 85 -8.84 -8.13 8.53
CA LEU A 85 -8.51 -9.50 8.88
C LEU A 85 -7.22 -9.53 9.71
N PRO A 86 -7.31 -9.51 11.04
CA PRO A 86 -6.18 -9.81 11.91
C PRO A 86 -5.95 -11.34 11.88
N LEU A 87 -4.80 -11.78 11.38
CA LEU A 87 -4.45 -13.20 11.40
C LEU A 87 -3.68 -13.54 12.68
N LYS A 88 -3.98 -14.71 13.24
CA LYS A 88 -3.26 -15.31 14.35
C LYS A 88 -2.90 -16.75 14.00
N ASP A 89 -1.67 -17.15 14.36
CA ASP A 89 -1.10 -18.48 14.04
C ASP A 89 -1.99 -19.66 14.49
N ASP A 90 -2.79 -19.49 15.54
CA ASP A 90 -3.60 -20.55 16.16
C ASP A 90 -5.06 -20.60 15.65
N ASP A 91 -5.41 -19.84 14.61
CA ASP A 91 -6.81 -19.73 14.18
C ASP A 91 -7.32 -20.94 13.40
N VAL A 92 -8.38 -21.56 13.92
CA VAL A 92 -9.10 -22.68 13.29
C VAL A 92 -10.08 -22.19 12.20
N ASP A 93 -10.46 -20.90 12.22
CA ASP A 93 -11.33 -20.27 11.22
C ASP A 93 -10.63 -19.04 10.64
N TYR A 94 -10.36 -19.08 9.32
CA TYR A 94 -9.69 -18.00 8.59
C TYR A 94 -10.35 -16.63 8.77
N TYR A 95 -11.67 -16.55 8.97
CA TYR A 95 -12.37 -15.27 9.18
C TYR A 95 -12.84 -15.04 10.62
N GLY A 96 -12.37 -15.85 11.58
CA GLY A 96 -12.89 -15.87 12.96
C GLY A 96 -12.83 -14.52 13.67
N HIS A 97 -11.81 -13.69 13.38
CA HIS A 97 -11.63 -12.35 13.96
C HIS A 97 -11.89 -11.22 12.97
N ALA A 98 -12.43 -11.53 11.79
CA ALA A 98 -12.62 -10.54 10.75
C ALA A 98 -13.70 -9.51 11.13
N ARG A 99 -13.46 -8.26 10.74
CA ARG A 99 -14.43 -7.16 10.86
C ARG A 99 -14.89 -6.74 9.48
N TRP A 100 -16.16 -6.94 9.17
CA TRP A 100 -16.75 -6.77 7.85
C TRP A 100 -17.39 -5.40 7.67
N ILE A 101 -17.16 -4.78 6.51
CA ILE A 101 -17.74 -3.47 6.20
C ILE A 101 -19.27 -3.50 6.03
N GLY A 102 -19.83 -4.62 5.56
CA GLY A 102 -21.28 -4.75 5.32
C GLY A 102 -21.85 -3.90 4.17
N ALA A 103 -21.02 -3.53 3.19
CA ALA A 103 -21.36 -2.55 2.13
C ALA A 103 -21.46 -3.14 0.72
N GLY A 104 -21.73 -4.45 0.60
CA GLY A 104 -21.73 -5.16 -0.68
C GLY A 104 -20.35 -5.61 -1.15
N LEU A 105 -20.30 -6.20 -2.35
CA LEU A 105 -19.07 -6.75 -2.94
C LEU A 105 -18.11 -5.66 -3.40
N VAL A 106 -18.57 -4.66 -4.14
CA VAL A 106 -17.70 -3.63 -4.75
C VAL A 106 -18.18 -2.25 -4.31
N PRO A 107 -18.07 -1.90 -3.01
CA PRO A 107 -18.45 -0.57 -2.54
C PRO A 107 -17.54 0.51 -3.14
N PRO A 108 -18.01 1.77 -3.20
CA PRO A 108 -17.15 2.92 -3.52
C PRO A 108 -15.92 2.97 -2.59
N VAL A 109 -14.76 3.38 -3.13
CA VAL A 109 -13.50 3.39 -2.38
C VAL A 109 -13.54 4.28 -1.13
N ASP A 110 -14.33 5.35 -1.12
CA ASP A 110 -14.50 6.23 0.04
C ASP A 110 -15.12 5.50 1.25
N ARG A 111 -15.93 4.46 1.00
CA ARG A 111 -16.48 3.61 2.07
C ARG A 111 -15.39 2.73 2.68
N VAL A 112 -14.49 2.21 1.85
CA VAL A 112 -13.32 1.43 2.31
C VAL A 112 -12.40 2.31 3.17
N VAL A 113 -12.14 3.54 2.70
CA VAL A 113 -11.35 4.53 3.45
C VAL A 113 -11.99 4.87 4.79
N SER A 114 -13.30 5.17 4.80
CA SER A 114 -14.03 5.47 6.03
C SER A 114 -13.98 4.31 7.02
N PHE A 115 -14.06 3.07 6.53
CA PHE A 115 -13.95 1.87 7.35
C PHE A 115 -12.57 1.75 8.02
N VAL A 116 -11.47 1.96 7.27
CA VAL A 116 -10.12 1.97 7.83
C VAL A 116 -9.92 3.14 8.82
N ALA A 117 -10.49 4.31 8.52
CA ALA A 117 -10.44 5.46 9.43
C ALA A 117 -11.12 5.16 10.77
N THR A 118 -12.30 4.52 10.75
CA THR A 118 -12.98 4.05 11.97
C THR A 118 -12.12 3.01 12.71
N ALA A 119 -11.53 2.06 11.99
CA ALA A 119 -10.70 1.03 12.61
C ALA A 119 -9.46 1.60 13.31
N ARG A 120 -8.87 2.68 12.79
CA ARG A 120 -7.76 3.39 13.46
C ARG A 120 -8.15 3.99 14.81
N LEU A 121 -9.43 4.26 15.04
CA LEU A 121 -9.95 4.77 16.30
C LEU A 121 -10.39 3.63 17.22
N SER A 122 -11.10 2.65 16.67
CA SER A 122 -11.66 1.52 17.40
C SER A 122 -11.81 0.31 16.47
N PRO A 123 -10.79 -0.56 16.39
CA PRO A 123 -10.80 -1.72 15.50
C PRO A 123 -11.95 -2.68 15.81
N ALA A 124 -12.28 -2.86 17.10
CA ALA A 124 -13.36 -3.73 17.55
C ALA A 124 -14.76 -3.22 17.17
N GLU A 125 -14.93 -1.91 16.97
CA GLU A 125 -16.22 -1.30 16.60
C GLU A 125 -16.31 -1.02 15.09
N ALA A 126 -15.20 -1.12 14.35
CA ALA A 126 -15.23 -0.99 12.91
C ALA A 126 -16.03 -2.15 12.30
N GLY A 127 -17.09 -1.82 11.56
CA GLY A 127 -17.90 -2.81 10.85
C GLY A 127 -18.62 -3.81 11.77
N SER A 128 -18.85 -5.02 11.27
CA SER A 128 -19.53 -6.12 11.98
C SER A 128 -18.63 -7.35 12.11
N SER A 129 -18.79 -8.12 13.19
CA SER A 129 -18.21 -9.47 13.27
C SER A 129 -18.97 -10.49 12.41
N GLU A 130 -20.21 -10.19 12.02
CA GLU A 130 -20.99 -11.07 11.17
C GLU A 130 -20.56 -10.93 9.71
N ARG A 131 -20.11 -12.05 9.13
CA ARG A 131 -19.74 -12.14 7.71
C ARG A 131 -21.00 -12.06 6.83
N PRO A 132 -21.13 -11.04 5.96
CA PRO A 132 -22.20 -11.01 4.98
C PRO A 132 -21.91 -11.95 3.81
N PHE A 133 -22.94 -12.46 3.15
CA PHE A 133 -22.81 -13.28 1.94
C PHE A 133 -23.65 -12.68 0.82
N TYR A 134 -22.98 -12.10 -0.18
CA TYR A 134 -23.62 -11.44 -1.31
C TYR A 134 -23.62 -12.30 -2.58
N ARG A 135 -22.80 -13.35 -2.62
CA ARG A 135 -22.66 -14.26 -3.77
C ARG A 135 -22.24 -15.64 -3.28
N THR A 136 -22.68 -16.69 -3.98
CA THR A 136 -22.23 -18.06 -3.73
C THR A 136 -20.83 -18.29 -4.31
N PRO A 137 -19.93 -19.02 -3.61
CA PRO A 137 -18.62 -19.35 -4.13
C PRO A 137 -18.63 -19.86 -5.58
N GLY A 138 -17.72 -19.36 -6.43
CA GLY A 138 -17.58 -19.78 -7.84
C GLY A 138 -18.72 -19.40 -8.80
N SER A 139 -19.84 -18.86 -8.31
CA SER A 139 -20.97 -18.39 -9.13
C SER A 139 -20.78 -16.94 -9.63
N ASP A 140 -21.56 -16.50 -10.62
CA ASP A 140 -21.68 -15.09 -11.06
C ASP A 140 -20.37 -14.30 -11.31
N LEU A 141 -19.27 -15.01 -11.62
CA LEU A 141 -17.95 -14.40 -11.82
C LEU A 141 -17.91 -13.41 -12.99
N THR A 142 -18.74 -13.62 -14.02
CA THR A 142 -18.88 -12.70 -15.14
C THR A 142 -19.51 -11.37 -14.70
N GLU A 143 -20.55 -11.41 -13.87
CA GLU A 143 -21.17 -10.19 -13.34
C GLU A 143 -20.24 -9.45 -12.40
N LEU A 144 -19.50 -10.19 -11.56
CA LEU A 144 -18.47 -9.62 -10.70
C LEU A 144 -17.38 -8.92 -11.53
N HIS A 145 -16.90 -9.56 -12.60
CA HIS A 145 -15.93 -8.96 -13.50
C HIS A 145 -16.46 -7.67 -14.15
N GLN A 146 -17.72 -7.66 -14.59
CA GLN A 146 -18.35 -6.46 -15.15
C GLN A 146 -18.42 -5.30 -14.14
N ARG A 147 -18.70 -5.58 -12.87
CA ARG A 147 -18.69 -4.56 -11.80
C ARG A 147 -17.29 -4.00 -11.56
N LEU A 148 -16.28 -4.86 -11.57
CA LEU A 148 -14.88 -4.47 -11.38
C LEU A 148 -14.28 -3.73 -12.59
N ALA A 149 -14.84 -3.92 -13.79
CA ALA A 149 -14.37 -3.27 -15.01
C ALA A 149 -14.36 -1.73 -14.92
N ALA A 150 -15.19 -1.14 -14.05
CA ALA A 150 -15.19 0.31 -13.78
C ALA A 150 -13.86 0.83 -13.20
N PHE A 151 -13.03 -0.04 -12.60
CA PHE A 151 -11.73 0.31 -12.03
C PHE A 151 -10.56 0.00 -12.96
N VAL A 152 -10.81 -0.76 -14.03
CA VAL A 152 -9.78 -1.11 -15.01
C VAL A 152 -9.54 0.10 -15.92
N PRO A 153 -8.32 0.65 -15.98
CA PRO A 153 -8.01 1.76 -16.88
C PRO A 153 -8.26 1.36 -18.33
N ALA A 154 -8.59 2.34 -19.18
CA ALA A 154 -8.80 2.08 -20.59
C ALA A 154 -7.56 1.43 -21.21
N PRO A 155 -7.70 0.52 -22.20
CA PRO A 155 -6.55 -0.19 -22.79
C PRO A 155 -5.44 0.73 -23.31
N GLY A 156 -5.80 1.91 -23.82
CA GLY A 156 -4.85 2.94 -24.27
C GLY A 156 -4.00 3.56 -23.14
N ASP A 157 -4.53 3.61 -21.92
CA ASP A 157 -3.86 4.14 -20.73
C ASP A 157 -2.99 3.09 -20.04
N LEU A 158 -3.41 1.83 -20.11
CA LEU A 158 -2.63 0.70 -19.58
C LEU A 158 -1.30 0.55 -20.33
N ARG A 159 -1.30 0.71 -21.67
CA ARG A 159 -0.10 0.51 -22.51
C ARG A 159 0.63 -0.82 -22.21
N GLY A 160 -0.14 -1.88 -21.91
CA GLY A 160 0.39 -3.19 -21.55
C GLY A 160 0.87 -3.35 -20.10
N ARG A 161 0.67 -2.35 -19.24
CA ARG A 161 0.99 -2.46 -17.80
C ARG A 161 -0.05 -3.30 -17.07
N THR A 162 0.43 -4.17 -16.18
CA THR A 162 -0.42 -4.92 -15.23
C THR A 162 -0.79 -4.06 -14.03
N TYR A 163 -1.77 -4.49 -13.25
CA TYR A 163 -2.12 -3.81 -11.99
C TYR A 163 -0.92 -3.66 -11.06
N GLY A 164 -0.03 -4.66 -10.98
CA GLY A 164 1.18 -4.61 -10.15
C GLY A 164 2.15 -3.52 -10.58
N MET A 165 2.33 -3.32 -11.89
CA MET A 165 3.13 -2.20 -12.40
C MET A 165 2.49 -0.86 -12.04
N CYS A 166 1.16 -0.74 -12.20
CA CYS A 166 0.42 0.47 -11.82
C CYS A 166 0.51 0.76 -10.31
N PHE A 167 0.51 -0.28 -9.47
CA PHE A 167 0.70 -0.15 -8.03
C PHE A 167 2.09 0.39 -7.69
N ASN A 168 3.14 -0.15 -8.31
CA ASN A 168 4.50 0.32 -8.10
C ASN A 168 4.65 1.80 -8.49
N ASP A 169 4.07 2.22 -9.62
CA ASP A 169 4.03 3.62 -10.04
C ASP A 169 3.26 4.50 -9.02
N LEU A 170 2.17 3.99 -8.46
CA LEU A 170 1.38 4.66 -7.44
C LEU A 170 2.19 4.88 -6.15
N VAL A 171 2.72 3.81 -5.56
CA VAL A 171 3.51 3.85 -4.33
C VAL A 171 4.74 4.73 -4.50
N ASN A 172 5.48 4.59 -5.61
CA ASN A 172 6.64 5.44 -5.89
C ASN A 172 6.28 6.93 -5.89
N ARG A 173 5.16 7.32 -6.52
CA ARG A 173 4.70 8.72 -6.52
C ARG A 173 4.37 9.23 -5.11
N PHE A 174 3.60 8.46 -4.33
CA PHE A 174 3.21 8.85 -2.98
C PHE A 174 4.42 8.95 -2.04
N TYR A 175 5.31 7.97 -2.04
CA TYR A 175 6.48 8.00 -1.18
C TYR A 175 7.51 9.04 -1.64
N THR A 176 7.65 9.29 -2.94
CA THR A 176 8.43 10.44 -3.43
C THR A 176 7.88 11.76 -2.88
N ALA A 177 6.56 11.95 -2.94
CA ALA A 177 5.91 13.17 -2.44
C ALA A 177 6.07 13.30 -0.91
N ARG A 178 5.94 12.21 -0.16
CA ARG A 178 6.15 12.18 1.30
C ARG A 178 7.58 12.53 1.67
N VAL A 179 8.58 11.91 1.02
CA VAL A 179 10.01 12.22 1.25
C VAL A 179 10.30 13.68 0.89
N HIS A 180 9.85 14.14 -0.27
CA HIS A 180 10.00 15.54 -0.68
C HIS A 180 9.35 16.51 0.31
N SER A 181 8.18 16.19 0.84
CA SER A 181 7.49 17.00 1.85
C SER A 181 8.27 17.02 3.16
N ALA A 182 8.78 15.88 3.62
CA ALA A 182 9.58 15.79 4.84
C ALA A 182 10.87 16.61 4.73
N LEU A 183 11.58 16.49 3.61
CA LEU A 183 12.82 17.26 3.33
C LEU A 183 12.58 18.77 3.14
N ASN A 184 11.33 19.18 2.88
CA ASN A 184 10.93 20.59 2.78
C ASN A 184 10.10 21.08 3.98
N SER A 185 10.04 20.31 5.07
CA SER A 185 9.38 20.71 6.31
C SER A 185 9.91 22.05 6.80
N SER A 186 9.04 22.89 7.38
CA SER A 186 9.46 24.12 8.06
C SER A 186 10.10 23.84 9.42
N ASP A 187 9.81 22.68 9.99
CA ASP A 187 10.47 22.19 11.19
C ASP A 187 11.76 21.47 10.75
N ASP A 188 12.88 22.14 10.97
CA ASP A 188 14.25 21.71 10.64
C ASP A 188 15.05 21.47 11.93
N ALA A 189 14.36 21.06 13.00
CA ALA A 189 14.99 20.75 14.27
C ALA A 189 15.89 19.51 14.12
N GLU A 190 17.19 19.70 14.34
CA GLU A 190 18.13 18.59 14.41
C GLU A 190 17.86 17.74 15.66
N ILE A 191 17.63 16.44 15.45
CA ILE A 191 17.43 15.46 16.52
C ILE A 191 18.64 14.53 16.62
N SER A 192 19.20 14.40 17.81
CA SER A 192 20.27 13.44 18.08
C SER A 192 19.70 12.03 18.19
N VAL A 193 20.06 11.16 17.24
CA VAL A 193 19.73 9.73 17.25
C VAL A 193 21.00 8.92 17.49
N ALA A 194 21.03 8.13 18.56
CA ALA A 194 22.16 7.25 18.84
C ALA A 194 22.05 5.96 17.99
N LEU A 195 23.02 5.74 17.10
CA LEU A 195 23.16 4.52 16.30
C LEU A 195 24.49 3.84 16.61
N ARG A 196 24.48 2.51 16.70
CA ARG A 196 25.69 1.70 16.70
C ARG A 196 26.33 1.74 15.31
N PRO A 197 27.66 1.57 15.18
CA PRO A 197 28.32 1.56 13.87
C PRO A 197 27.69 0.59 12.87
N GLY A 198 27.34 -0.62 13.31
CA GLY A 198 26.68 -1.61 12.45
C GLY A 198 25.26 -1.23 12.02
N GLU A 199 24.52 -0.46 12.84
CA GLU A 199 23.17 0.03 12.50
C GLU A 199 23.26 1.14 11.44
N LEU A 200 24.26 2.01 11.55
CA LEU A 200 24.54 3.04 10.54
C LEU A 200 24.95 2.39 9.20
N ASP A 201 25.84 1.40 9.23
CA ASP A 201 26.24 0.67 8.03
C ASP A 201 25.06 -0.08 7.39
N ALA A 202 24.16 -0.65 8.20
CA ALA A 202 22.94 -1.28 7.70
C ALA A 202 21.98 -0.28 7.05
N LEU A 203 21.75 0.89 7.67
CA LEU A 203 20.93 1.96 7.09
C LEU A 203 21.49 2.43 5.74
N ARG A 204 22.81 2.56 5.64
CA ARG A 204 23.50 2.92 4.40
C ARG A 204 23.24 1.89 3.29
N HIS A 205 23.42 0.60 3.57
CA HIS A 205 23.14 -0.45 2.58
C HIS A 205 21.66 -0.49 2.15
N LEU A 206 20.73 -0.17 3.06
CA LEU A 206 19.31 -0.04 2.73
C LEU A 206 19.03 1.14 1.79
N LEU A 207 19.69 2.28 1.99
CA LEU A 207 19.58 3.44 1.11
C LEU A 207 20.23 3.19 -0.26
N GLU A 208 21.37 2.50 -0.30
CA GLU A 208 22.01 2.06 -1.56
C GLU A 208 21.11 1.07 -2.33
N TYR A 209 20.47 0.14 -1.63
CA TYR A 209 19.48 -0.76 -2.21
C TYR A 209 18.27 0.02 -2.76
N ALA A 210 17.74 0.97 -1.98
CA ALA A 210 16.64 1.83 -2.42
C ALA A 210 17.04 2.68 -3.64
N GLN A 211 18.26 3.21 -3.69
CA GLN A 211 18.78 3.96 -4.83
C GLN A 211 18.76 3.14 -6.13
N THR A 212 19.10 1.84 -6.05
CA THR A 212 19.17 0.97 -7.24
C THR A 212 17.81 0.48 -7.72
N HIS A 213 16.81 0.42 -6.85
CA HIS A 213 15.48 -0.13 -7.15
C HIS A 213 14.39 0.94 -7.29
N ALA A 214 14.59 2.13 -6.73
CA ALA A 214 13.67 3.25 -6.87
C ALA A 214 13.96 4.02 -8.17
N VAL A 215 12.89 4.46 -8.84
CA VAL A 215 13.00 5.22 -10.10
C VAL A 215 12.83 6.71 -9.84
N GLY A 216 13.56 7.54 -10.59
CA GLY A 216 13.40 9.00 -10.57
C GLY A 216 13.85 9.65 -9.27
N LEU A 217 13.06 10.59 -8.75
CA LEU A 217 13.42 11.42 -7.60
C LEU A 217 13.63 10.63 -6.32
N LEU A 218 12.92 9.50 -6.12
CA LEU A 218 13.08 8.69 -4.91
C LEU A 218 14.48 8.08 -4.83
N GLY A 219 15.02 7.58 -5.95
CA GLY A 219 16.39 7.09 -6.03
C GLY A 219 17.41 8.20 -5.82
N ALA A 220 17.14 9.41 -6.34
CA ALA A 220 17.99 10.58 -6.11
C ALA A 220 18.00 11.02 -4.65
N TYR A 221 16.85 11.01 -3.96
CA TYR A 221 16.80 11.30 -2.52
C TYR A 221 17.52 10.25 -1.70
N ALA A 222 17.36 8.96 -2.01
CA ALA A 222 18.10 7.89 -1.35
C ALA A 222 19.61 8.09 -1.51
N HIS A 223 20.07 8.43 -2.72
CA HIS A 223 21.47 8.75 -2.99
C HIS A 223 21.99 9.91 -2.14
N HIS A 224 21.30 11.06 -2.14
CA HIS A 224 21.74 12.23 -1.37
C HIS A 224 21.71 12.01 0.14
N LEU A 225 20.73 11.23 0.65
CA LEU A 225 20.72 10.83 2.06
C LEU A 225 21.92 9.96 2.42
N THR A 226 22.35 9.07 1.53
CA THR A 226 23.60 8.31 1.72
C THR A 226 24.82 9.24 1.79
N GLU A 227 24.93 10.22 0.89
CA GLU A 227 26.04 11.20 0.91
C GLU A 227 26.06 12.05 2.20
N ASP A 228 24.88 12.45 2.68
CA ASP A 228 24.76 13.20 3.93
C ASP A 228 25.20 12.32 5.12
N LEU A 229 24.78 11.05 5.20
CA LEU A 229 25.24 10.11 6.22
C LEU A 229 26.76 9.88 6.22
N ASP A 230 27.38 9.73 5.04
CA ASP A 230 28.83 9.53 4.91
C ASP A 230 29.61 10.77 5.38
N SER A 231 29.06 11.97 5.13
CA SER A 231 29.64 13.24 5.58
C SER A 231 29.63 13.35 7.10
N HIS A 232 28.58 12.87 7.78
CA HIS A 232 28.49 12.89 9.24
C HIS A 232 29.42 11.88 9.93
N ARG A 233 29.79 10.78 9.26
CA ARG A 233 30.73 9.77 9.81
C ARG A 233 32.18 10.29 9.86
N GLN A 234 32.54 11.20 8.96
CA GLN A 234 33.83 11.87 8.98
C GLN A 234 33.74 13.04 9.96
N PHE A 235 34.11 12.82 11.23
CA PHE A 235 34.04 13.73 12.39
C PHE A 235 34.71 15.12 12.26
N ALA A 236 34.94 15.64 11.06
CA ALA A 236 35.49 16.96 10.77
C ALA A 236 34.85 17.67 9.54
N ALA A 237 33.88 17.05 8.85
CA ALA A 237 33.21 17.69 7.72
C ALA A 237 32.05 18.57 8.21
N ALA A 238 31.84 19.72 7.54
CA ALA A 238 30.65 20.54 7.74
C ALA A 238 29.38 19.70 7.48
N PRO A 239 28.27 19.93 8.21
CA PRO A 239 26.99 19.30 7.91
C PRO A 239 26.66 19.45 6.42
N SER A 240 26.40 18.32 5.76
CA SER A 240 25.92 18.29 4.39
C SER A 240 24.41 18.07 4.44
N HIS A 241 23.66 18.89 3.72
CA HIS A 241 22.20 18.81 3.62
C HIS A 241 21.77 18.62 2.16
N ARG A 242 22.49 17.80 1.40
CA ARG A 242 22.29 17.64 -0.05
C ARG A 242 20.90 17.13 -0.36
N ALA A 243 20.34 16.24 0.46
CA ALA A 243 18.98 15.75 0.26
C ALA A 243 17.95 16.90 0.34
N MET A 244 18.13 17.81 1.30
CA MET A 244 17.28 18.99 1.46
C MET A 244 17.49 20.01 0.34
N GLU A 245 18.73 20.27 -0.06
CA GLU A 245 19.05 21.16 -1.18
C GLU A 245 18.43 20.67 -2.49
N ALA A 246 18.54 19.37 -2.78
CA ALA A 246 17.90 18.74 -3.93
C ALA A 246 16.37 18.90 -3.88
N ALA A 247 15.75 18.67 -2.72
CA ALA A 247 14.32 18.85 -2.54
C ALA A 247 13.87 20.31 -2.74
N ARG A 248 14.66 21.28 -2.26
CA ARG A 248 14.40 22.72 -2.46
C ARG A 248 14.53 23.13 -3.92
N SER A 249 15.52 22.59 -4.64
CA SER A 249 15.73 22.83 -6.07
C SER A 249 14.56 22.30 -6.91
N VAL A 250 14.10 21.08 -6.65
CA VAL A 250 12.92 20.49 -7.31
C VAL A 250 11.68 21.36 -7.08
N ARG A 251 11.44 21.80 -5.84
CA ARG A 251 10.32 22.70 -5.50
C ARG A 251 10.38 24.01 -6.29
N GLN A 252 11.56 24.59 -6.45
CA GLN A 252 11.74 25.83 -7.21
C GLN A 252 11.43 25.62 -8.70
N GLN A 253 11.95 24.56 -9.31
CA GLN A 253 11.67 24.22 -10.72
C GLN A 253 10.17 24.01 -10.98
N LEU A 254 9.46 23.38 -10.05
CA LEU A 254 8.01 23.19 -10.17
C LEU A 254 7.25 24.53 -10.12
N ARG A 255 7.65 25.46 -9.25
CA ARG A 255 7.06 26.81 -9.18
C ARG A 255 7.31 27.63 -10.44
N ASP A 256 8.53 27.53 -10.99
CA ASP A 256 8.90 28.30 -12.18
C ASP A 256 8.14 27.81 -13.42
N ARG A 257 7.89 26.50 -13.53
CA ARG A 257 7.01 25.95 -14.58
C ARG A 257 5.57 26.45 -14.47
N GLN A 258 5.01 26.51 -13.25
CA GLN A 258 3.63 26.98 -13.02
C GLN A 258 3.44 28.49 -13.27
N ARG A 259 4.52 29.27 -13.32
CA ARG A 259 4.48 30.73 -13.59
C ARG A 259 4.77 31.09 -15.05
N GLY A 260 5.27 30.13 -15.82
CA GLY A 260 5.58 30.29 -17.24
C GLY A 260 4.45 29.84 -18.19
N GLU A 261 3.36 29.33 -17.64
CA GLU A 261 2.08 29.04 -18.30
C GLU A 261 1.07 30.16 -18.00
#